data_AF-A0A933FD52-F1
#
_entry.id   AF-A0A933FD52-F1
#
_cell.length_a   1.000
_cell.length_b   1.000
_cell.length_c   1.000
_cell.angle_alpha   90.00
_cell.angle_beta   90.00
_cell.angle_gamma   90.00
#
_symmetry.space_group_name_H-M   'P 1'
#
loop_
_entity.id
_entity.type
_entity.pdbx_description
1 polymer ?
#
loop_
_entity_poly.entity_id
_entity_poly.type
_entity_poly.pdbx_seq_one_letter_code
_entity_poly.pdbx_strand_id
1 'polypeptide(L)'
;QILQEYALLIAIIGAVAALAPFSVLLTVWILPLLVAAQFTNVRGLAEHGLTAGHNEFTASRTVVSNKIVSFFMCNLNYHLEHHLFPGIPWYNLPKAHELLQEEYARSGASVYRSYTGFLIDFFRVAFSRAIVPDVRLLPAHVREELCA
;
A
#
# COMPACT_ATOMS: atom_id res chain seq x y z
N GLN A 1 23.14 21.19 -6.58
CA GLN A 1 23.18 19.73 -6.43
C GLN A 1 21.91 19.06 -6.95
N ILE A 2 20.79 19.01 -6.21
CA ILE A 2 19.53 18.38 -6.69
C ILE A 2 19.07 18.90 -8.06
N LEU A 3 19.00 20.22 -8.27
CA LEU A 3 18.56 20.75 -9.57
C LEU A 3 19.45 20.32 -10.74
N GLN A 4 20.75 20.14 -10.49
CA GLN A 4 21.70 19.68 -11.51
C GLN A 4 21.51 18.18 -11.78
N GLU A 5 21.27 17.38 -10.74
CA GLU A 5 20.94 15.96 -10.87
C GLU A 5 19.66 15.76 -11.68
N TYR A 6 18.59 16.51 -11.37
CA TYR A 6 17.34 16.46 -12.14
C TYR A 6 17.53 16.96 -13.57
N ALA A 7 18.28 18.04 -13.79
CA ALA A 7 18.58 18.51 -15.14
C ALA A 7 19.34 17.46 -15.95
N LEU A 8 20.33 16.79 -15.35
CA LEU A 8 21.07 15.70 -15.98
C LEU A 8 20.17 14.50 -16.30
N LEU A 9 19.32 14.08 -15.35
CA LEU A 9 18.38 12.97 -15.56
C LEU A 9 17.39 13.28 -16.69
N ILE A 10 16.83 14.50 -16.72
CA ILE A 10 15.93 14.95 -17.78
C ILE A 10 16.66 14.95 -19.12
N ALA A 11 17.91 15.44 -19.17
CA ALA A 11 18.70 15.45 -20.40
C ALA A 11 18.97 14.03 -20.92
N ILE A 12 19.34 13.09 -20.03
CA ILE A 12 19.59 11.69 -20.39
C ILE A 12 18.30 11.03 -20.88
N ILE A 13 17.20 11.14 -20.14
CA ILE A 13 15.90 10.56 -20.50
C ILE A 13 15.42 11.14 -21.83
N GLY A 14 15.53 12.46 -22.00
CA GLY A 14 15.15 13.16 -23.24
C GLY A 14 15.98 12.71 -24.44
N ALA A 15 17.30 12.55 -24.27
CA ALA A 15 18.18 12.05 -25.33
C ALA A 15 17.83 10.61 -25.73
N VAL A 16 17.62 9.72 -24.76
CA VAL A 16 17.19 8.33 -25.03
C VAL A 16 15.82 8.31 -25.73
N ALA A 17 14.88 9.13 -25.26
CA ALA A 17 13.55 9.21 -25.87
C ALA A 17 13.60 9.73 -27.31
N ALA A 18 14.45 10.73 -27.61
CA ALA A 18 14.60 11.27 -28.95
C ALA A 18 15.17 10.26 -29.98
N LEU A 19 15.89 9.25 -29.51
CA LEU A 19 16.46 8.18 -30.36
C LEU A 19 15.52 6.99 -30.55
N ALA A 20 14.46 6.89 -29.73
CA ALA A 20 13.52 5.78 -29.78
C ALA A 20 12.31 6.07 -30.67
N PRO A 21 11.82 5.11 -31.46
CA PRO A 21 10.55 5.27 -32.17
C PRO A 21 9.40 5.53 -31.18
N PHE A 22 8.47 6.42 -31.55
CA PHE A 22 7.33 6.74 -30.70
C PHE A 22 6.49 5.51 -30.32
N SER A 23 6.35 4.54 -31.23
CA SER A 23 5.67 3.27 -30.95
C SER A 23 6.33 2.47 -29.81
N VAL A 24 7.66 2.48 -29.73
CA VAL A 24 8.42 1.83 -28.66
C VAL A 24 8.22 2.58 -27.34
N LEU A 25 8.33 3.91 -27.36
CA LEU A 25 8.03 4.75 -26.19
C LEU A 25 6.61 4.50 -25.67
N LEU A 26 5.63 4.44 -26.57
CA LEU A 26 4.24 4.23 -26.21
C LEU A 26 4.01 2.85 -25.57
N THR A 27 4.52 1.79 -26.20
CA THR A 27 4.20 0.40 -25.80
C THR A 27 5.06 -0.14 -24.67
N VAL A 28 6.33 0.26 -24.58
CA VAL A 28 7.28 -0.26 -23.59
C VAL A 28 7.41 0.68 -22.39
N TRP A 29 7.15 1.99 -22.57
CA TRP A 29 7.31 2.97 -21.49
C TRP A 29 5.98 3.53 -21.02
N ILE A 30 5.27 4.27 -21.86
CA ILE A 30 4.10 5.07 -21.45
C ILE A 30 2.97 4.16 -20.96
N LEU A 31 2.56 3.15 -21.74
CA LEU A 31 1.48 2.25 -21.35
C LEU A 31 1.81 1.46 -20.07
N PRO A 32 2.98 0.80 -19.94
CA PRO A 32 3.36 0.14 -18.69
C PRO A 32 3.44 1.09 -17.51
N LEU A 33 3.92 2.31 -17.69
CA LEU A 33 3.99 3.32 -16.64
C LEU A 33 2.59 3.73 -16.14
N LEU A 34 1.63 3.94 -17.03
CA LEU A 34 0.25 4.25 -16.65
C LEU A 34 -0.37 3.11 -15.84
N VAL A 35 -0.13 1.86 -16.27
CA VAL A 35 -0.61 0.66 -15.56
C VAL A 35 0.05 0.55 -14.19
N ALA A 36 1.39 0.62 -14.13
CA ALA A 36 2.16 0.55 -12.89
C ALA A 36 1.79 1.67 -11.89
N ALA A 37 1.49 2.87 -12.40
CA ALA A 37 1.01 3.98 -11.58
C ALA A 37 -0.32 3.65 -10.91
N GLN A 38 -1.28 3.03 -11.61
CA GLN A 38 -2.55 2.63 -11.00
C GLN A 38 -2.37 1.56 -9.93
N PHE A 39 -1.53 0.54 -10.18
CA PHE A 39 -1.21 -0.47 -9.17
C PHE A 39 -0.54 0.15 -7.93
N THR A 40 0.35 1.11 -8.13
CA THR A 40 1.01 1.83 -7.03
C THR A 40 0.02 2.68 -6.24
N ASN A 41 -0.93 3.34 -6.91
CA ASN A 41 -1.98 4.13 -6.25
C ASN A 41 -2.92 3.24 -5.43
N VAL A 42 -3.39 2.12 -5.99
CA VAL A 42 -4.21 1.14 -5.26
C VAL A 42 -3.46 0.62 -4.04
N ARG A 43 -2.18 0.30 -4.21
CA ARG A 43 -1.32 -0.15 -3.11
C ARG A 43 -1.21 0.91 -2.01
N GLY A 44 -0.83 2.14 -2.38
CA GLY A 44 -0.69 3.25 -1.44
C GLY A 44 -2.00 3.55 -0.70
N LEU A 45 -3.14 3.52 -1.40
CA LEU A 45 -4.44 3.69 -0.78
C LEU A 45 -4.77 2.54 0.18
N ALA A 46 -4.47 1.30 -0.17
CA ALA A 46 -4.73 0.16 0.72
C ALA A 46 -3.86 0.17 1.98
N GLU A 47 -2.61 0.60 1.85
CA GLU A 47 -1.61 0.54 2.91
C GLU A 47 -1.66 1.76 3.84
N HIS A 48 -2.16 2.91 3.36
CA HIS A 48 -2.23 4.16 4.14
C HIS A 48 -3.64 4.74 4.28
N GLY A 49 -4.56 4.37 3.41
CA GLY A 49 -5.93 4.88 3.43
C GLY A 49 -6.72 4.33 4.63
N LEU A 50 -7.52 5.20 5.25
CA LEU A 50 -8.35 4.89 6.41
C LEU A 50 -7.53 4.23 7.54
N THR A 51 -6.28 4.64 7.70
CA THR A 51 -5.44 4.27 8.84
C THR A 51 -5.66 5.28 9.97
N ALA A 52 -5.58 4.83 11.22
CA ALA A 52 -5.88 5.69 12.37
C ALA A 52 -4.74 6.70 12.63
N GLY A 53 -3.50 6.34 12.31
CA GLY A 53 -2.35 7.25 12.38
C GLY A 53 -1.98 7.71 13.78
N HIS A 54 -2.44 7.02 14.83
CA HIS A 54 -2.19 7.42 16.23
C HIS A 54 -0.80 7.02 16.73
N ASN A 55 -0.20 5.98 16.14
CA ASN A 55 1.11 5.47 16.48
C ASN A 55 1.74 4.77 15.24
N GLU A 56 2.98 4.32 15.38
CA GLU A 56 3.74 3.63 14.34
C GLU A 56 3.07 2.34 13.82
N PHE A 57 2.31 1.64 14.67
CA PHE A 57 1.57 0.41 14.31
C PHE A 57 0.25 0.66 13.56
N THR A 58 -0.24 1.89 13.59
CA THR A 58 -1.55 2.28 13.03
C THR A 58 -1.44 3.35 11.95
N ALA A 59 -0.23 3.85 11.66
CA ALA A 59 0.04 4.81 10.58
C ALA A 59 0.08 4.16 9.19
N SER A 60 0.31 2.85 9.13
CA SER A 60 0.26 2.08 7.90
C SER A 60 -0.31 0.68 8.15
N ARG A 61 -0.49 -0.11 7.10
CA ARG A 61 -1.16 -1.41 7.12
C ARG A 61 -0.41 -2.43 6.28
N THR A 62 -0.42 -3.67 6.75
CA THR A 62 -0.04 -4.86 5.96
C THR A 62 -1.24 -5.35 5.16
N VAL A 63 -1.04 -5.64 3.88
CA VAL A 63 -2.00 -6.37 3.03
C VAL A 63 -1.38 -7.71 2.66
N VAL A 64 -1.74 -8.77 3.37
CA VAL A 64 -1.28 -10.13 3.06
C VAL A 64 -1.85 -10.54 1.70
N SER A 65 -1.01 -11.12 0.86
CA SER A 65 -1.34 -11.52 -0.51
C SER A 65 -0.76 -12.90 -0.85
N ASN A 66 -1.05 -13.40 -2.05
CA ASN A 66 -0.48 -14.66 -2.53
C ASN A 66 1.00 -14.50 -2.92
N LYS A 67 1.73 -15.62 -2.99
CA LYS A 67 3.18 -15.65 -3.27
C LYS A 67 3.57 -14.97 -4.59
N ILE A 68 2.72 -15.02 -5.62
CA ILE A 68 3.02 -14.41 -6.92
C ILE A 68 3.00 -12.88 -6.78
N VAL A 69 1.92 -12.35 -6.24
CA VAL A 69 1.78 -10.90 -6.01
C VAL A 69 2.86 -10.40 -5.06
N SER A 70 3.07 -11.08 -3.93
CA SER A 70 4.11 -10.72 -2.98
C SER A 70 5.51 -10.77 -3.59
N PHE A 71 5.82 -11.74 -4.46
CA PHE A 71 7.10 -11.77 -5.16
C PHE A 71 7.31 -10.55 -6.08
N PHE A 72 6.33 -10.23 -6.93
CA PHE A 72 6.44 -9.06 -7.83
C PHE A 72 6.44 -7.72 -7.09
N MET A 73 5.83 -7.66 -5.90
CA MET A 73 5.90 -6.51 -5.01
C MET A 73 7.16 -6.49 -4.13
N CYS A 74 8.07 -7.46 -4.28
CA CYS A 74 9.20 -7.64 -3.37
C CYS A 74 8.74 -7.57 -1.90
N ASN A 75 7.71 -8.34 -1.54
CA ASN A 75 7.07 -8.36 -0.22
C ASN A 75 6.69 -6.98 0.36
N LEU A 76 6.65 -5.89 -0.41
CA LEU A 76 6.30 -4.56 0.12
C LEU A 76 4.82 -4.44 0.52
N ASN A 77 4.01 -5.45 0.22
CA ASN A 77 2.67 -5.62 0.77
C ASN A 77 2.69 -5.86 2.30
N TYR A 78 3.84 -6.24 2.85
CA TYR A 78 4.20 -6.15 4.27
C TYR A 78 4.69 -4.73 4.59
N HIS A 79 3.81 -3.76 4.35
CA HIS A 79 4.18 -2.34 4.35
C HIS A 79 4.36 -1.80 5.77
N LEU A 80 3.55 -2.27 6.73
CA LEU A 80 3.70 -1.87 8.12
C LEU A 80 5.08 -2.29 8.66
N GLU A 81 5.52 -3.51 8.36
CA GLU A 81 6.82 -4.04 8.73
C GLU A 81 7.95 -3.21 8.13
N HIS A 82 7.79 -2.76 6.88
CA HIS A 82 8.73 -1.87 6.22
C HIS A 82 8.83 -0.51 6.92
N HIS A 83 7.72 0.05 7.40
CA HIS A 83 7.73 1.31 8.16
C HIS A 83 8.35 1.15 9.55
N LEU A 84 8.04 0.05 10.25
CA LEU A 84 8.61 -0.23 11.57
C LEU A 84 10.11 -0.53 11.48
N PHE A 85 10.54 -1.22 10.43
CA PHE A 85 11.91 -1.71 10.27
C PHE A 85 12.42 -1.54 8.83
N PRO A 86 12.69 -0.31 8.36
CA PRO A 86 13.07 -0.04 6.97
C PRO A 86 14.40 -0.69 6.55
N GLY A 87 15.23 -1.08 7.52
CA GLY A 87 16.49 -1.80 7.28
C GLY A 87 16.33 -3.31 7.05
N ILE A 88 15.15 -3.89 7.23
CA ILE A 88 14.92 -5.32 6.98
C ILE A 88 14.83 -5.55 5.47
N PRO A 89 15.64 -6.46 4.90
CA PRO A 89 15.53 -6.77 3.49
C PRO A 89 14.18 -7.42 3.18
N TRP A 90 13.66 -7.13 2.00
CA TRP A 90 12.28 -7.47 1.64
C TRP A 90 11.90 -8.95 1.81
N TYR A 91 12.84 -9.87 1.56
CA TYR A 91 12.60 -11.31 1.72
C TYR A 91 12.40 -11.74 3.18
N ASN A 92 12.79 -10.91 4.15
CA ASN A 92 12.59 -11.15 5.59
C ASN A 92 11.34 -10.46 6.16
N LEU A 93 10.64 -9.61 5.40
CA LEU A 93 9.41 -8.96 5.87
C LEU A 93 8.30 -9.95 6.26
N PRO A 94 8.06 -11.06 5.54
CA PRO A 94 7.09 -12.07 5.99
C PRO A 94 7.45 -12.66 7.36
N LYS A 95 8.74 -12.87 7.61
CA LYS A 95 9.22 -13.35 8.91
C LYS A 95 9.01 -12.31 10.01
N ALA A 96 9.25 -11.02 9.71
CA ALA A 96 8.95 -9.94 10.64
C ALA A 96 7.45 -9.90 10.99
N HIS A 97 6.57 -10.06 9.99
CA HIS A 97 5.13 -10.13 10.19
C HIS A 97 4.73 -11.26 11.16
N GLU A 98 5.30 -12.45 11.00
CA GLU A 98 5.04 -13.59 11.90
C GLU A 98 5.49 -13.31 13.34
N LEU A 99 6.62 -12.62 13.53
CA LEU A 99 7.18 -12.32 14.86
C LEU A 99 6.43 -11.22 15.62
N LEU A 100 5.64 -10.39 14.93
CA LEU A 100 5.01 -9.19 15.49
C LEU A 100 3.50 -9.35 15.74
N GLN A 101 2.95 -10.57 15.60
CA GLN A 101 1.50 -10.80 15.72
C GLN A 101 0.93 -10.37 17.08
N GLU A 102 1.68 -10.57 18.16
CA GLU A 102 1.24 -10.16 19.50
C GLU A 102 1.26 -8.64 19.68
N GLU A 103 2.26 -7.95 19.15
CA GLU A 103 2.35 -6.49 19.09
C GLU A 103 1.19 -5.91 18.26
N TYR A 104 0.85 -6.53 17.13
CA TYR A 104 -0.27 -6.09 16.30
C TYR A 104 -1.60 -6.13 17.04
N ALA A 105 -1.86 -7.21 17.77
CA ALA A 105 -3.07 -7.36 18.57
C ALA A 105 -3.13 -6.32 19.70
N ARG A 106 -1.99 -6.04 20.36
CA ARG A 106 -1.91 -5.05 21.45
C ARG A 106 -2.04 -3.60 20.97
N SER A 107 -1.46 -3.28 19.82
CA SER A 107 -1.37 -1.91 19.30
C SER A 107 -2.54 -1.52 18.39
N GLY A 108 -3.45 -2.45 18.10
CA GLY A 108 -4.57 -2.23 17.18
C GLY A 108 -4.14 -2.10 15.73
N ALA A 109 -3.04 -2.77 15.34
CA ALA A 109 -2.54 -2.71 13.98
C ALA A 109 -3.57 -3.28 12.99
N SER A 110 -3.69 -2.62 11.83
CA SER A 110 -4.60 -3.07 10.79
C SER A 110 -3.89 -4.03 9.84
N VAL A 111 -4.49 -5.20 9.59
CA VAL A 111 -4.02 -6.18 8.61
C VAL A 111 -5.18 -6.56 7.69
N TYR A 112 -4.98 -6.41 6.38
CA TYR A 112 -5.92 -6.86 5.35
C TYR A 112 -5.43 -8.15 4.68
N ARG A 113 -6.36 -8.97 4.20
CA ARG A 113 -6.05 -10.25 3.52
C ARG A 113 -6.14 -10.18 2.00
N SER A 114 -6.54 -9.04 1.45
CA SER A 114 -6.57 -8.81 0.00
C SER A 114 -6.72 -7.31 -0.33
N TYR A 115 -6.08 -6.89 -1.42
CA TYR A 115 -6.26 -5.54 -1.98
C TYR A 115 -7.69 -5.35 -2.52
N THR A 116 -8.28 -6.36 -3.15
CA THR A 116 -9.67 -6.29 -3.63
C THR A 116 -10.67 -6.13 -2.50
N GLY A 117 -10.50 -6.89 -1.40
CA GLY A 117 -11.35 -6.75 -0.22
C GLY A 117 -11.27 -5.35 0.38
N PHE A 118 -10.06 -4.79 0.47
CA PHE A 118 -9.87 -3.40 0.87
C PHE A 118 -10.63 -2.43 -0.05
N LEU A 119 -10.49 -2.56 -1.37
CA LEU A 119 -11.14 -1.65 -2.32
C LEU A 119 -12.67 -1.71 -2.20
N ILE A 120 -13.24 -2.91 -2.04
CA ILE A 120 -14.68 -3.09 -1.84
C ILE A 120 -15.12 -2.36 -0.57
N ASP A 121 -14.42 -2.55 0.55
CA ASP A 121 -14.73 -1.88 1.82
C ASP A 121 -14.57 -0.36 1.70
N PHE A 122 -13.48 0.10 1.07
CA PHE A 122 -13.24 1.51 0.80
C PHE A 122 -14.38 2.14 0.01
N PHE A 123 -14.85 1.50 -1.07
CA PHE A 123 -15.96 2.05 -1.86
C PHE A 123 -17.29 1.98 -1.12
N ARG A 124 -17.55 0.96 -0.28
CA ARG A 124 -18.73 0.94 0.60
C ARG A 124 -18.73 2.15 1.54
N VAL A 125 -17.58 2.47 2.14
CA VAL A 125 -17.42 3.64 3.01
C VAL A 125 -17.61 4.93 2.20
N ALA A 126 -16.91 5.06 1.06
CA ALA A 126 -16.93 6.27 0.24
C ALA A 126 -18.31 6.60 -0.35
N PHE A 127 -19.08 5.59 -0.76
CA PHE A 127 -20.39 5.79 -1.41
C PHE A 127 -21.58 5.73 -0.47
N SER A 128 -21.43 5.26 0.77
CA SER A 128 -22.57 5.20 1.69
C SER A 128 -22.95 6.57 2.27
N ARG A 129 -22.13 7.62 2.15
CA ARG A 129 -22.28 8.95 2.81
C ARG A 129 -22.56 8.89 4.32
N ALA A 130 -22.65 7.71 4.91
CA ALA A 130 -22.58 7.48 6.32
C ALA A 130 -21.14 7.79 6.70
N ILE A 131 -20.97 8.81 7.54
CA ILE A 131 -19.81 8.86 8.43
C ILE A 131 -19.80 7.47 9.07
N VAL A 132 -18.87 6.60 8.69
CA VAL A 132 -18.71 5.33 9.39
C VAL A 132 -18.10 5.71 10.73
N PRO A 133 -18.85 5.65 11.86
CA PRO A 133 -18.14 5.55 13.11
C PRO A 133 -17.44 4.20 13.03
N ASP A 134 -16.14 4.18 13.28
CA ASP A 134 -15.34 2.98 13.13
C ASP A 134 -15.94 1.80 13.92
N VAL A 135 -16.64 0.91 13.21
CA VAL A 135 -17.40 -0.20 13.82
C VAL A 135 -16.46 -1.25 14.43
N ARG A 136 -15.15 -1.19 14.13
CA ARG A 136 -14.12 -2.04 14.73
C ARG A 136 -13.36 -1.38 15.87
N LEU A 137 -13.47 -0.06 16.05
CA LEU A 137 -13.07 0.65 17.28
C LEU A 137 -14.19 0.73 18.33
N LEU A 138 -15.42 0.33 17.98
CA LEU A 138 -16.51 0.27 18.95
C LEU A 138 -16.30 -0.88 19.97
N PRO A 139 -16.51 -0.61 21.28
CA PRO A 139 -16.53 -1.64 22.31
C PRO A 139 -17.48 -2.78 21.95
N ALA A 140 -17.15 -4.02 22.33
CA ALA A 140 -17.88 -5.22 21.92
C ALA A 140 -19.41 -5.15 22.16
N HIS A 141 -19.83 -4.53 23.25
CA HIS A 141 -21.26 -4.38 23.58
C HIS A 141 -22.04 -3.50 22.58
N VAL A 142 -21.42 -2.45 22.03
CA VAL A 142 -22.06 -1.56 21.05
C VAL A 142 -22.18 -2.24 19.68
N ARG A 143 -21.24 -3.15 19.37
CA ARG A 143 -21.25 -3.94 18.13
C ARG A 143 -22.35 -5.00 18.12
N GLU A 144 -22.69 -5.57 19.27
CA GLU A 144 -23.75 -6.59 19.39
C GLU A 144 -25.16 -5.98 19.28
N GLU A 145 -25.38 -4.78 19.82
CA GLU A 145 -26.67 -4.07 19.77
C GLU A 145 -27.09 -3.61 18.36
N LEU A 146 -26.12 -3.34 17.48
CA LEU A 146 -26.38 -2.90 16.10
C LEU A 146 -26.61 -4.06 15.12
N CYS A 147 -26.36 -5.30 15.53
CA CYS A 147 -26.52 -6.51 14.72
C CYS A 147 -27.70 -7.40 15.16
N ALA A 148 -28.47 -6.98 16.17
CA ALA A 148 -29.76 -7.53 16.55
C ALA A 148 -30.91 -6.81 15.82
#